data_AF-A0A2V9XTL2-F1
#
_entry.id   AF-A0A2V9XTL2-F1
#
_cell.length_a   1.000
_cell.length_b   1.000
_cell.length_c   1.000
_cell.angle_alpha   90.00
_cell.angle_beta   90.00
_cell.angle_gamma   90.00
#
_symmetry.space_group_name_H-M   'P 1'
#
loop_
_entity.id
_entity.type
_entity.pdbx_description
1 polymer ?
#
loop_
_entity_poly.entity_id
_entity_poly.type
_entity_poly.pdbx_seq_one_letter_code
_entity_poly.pdbx_strand_id
1 'polypeptide(L)'
;MSSRRDPGTLADRHWMAPSATGPDYIRGVQIVANRRQLLQRAAAWGMFGAGSLTIPSKAFAALLPTGRWSAGEGDTVANPLTPPAHGSIPVAFLISDGAVMIDFTGPWEVFQDVSISTRSEAPFRLYTVAEAQKPIRASGGMKILPDYTILNAPAPKVLVIPAQSKASENAKGWIRSSAKTADVVMSVCNGSFVLASTGLLSGKAATSHHSSYADLETMF
;
A
#
# COMPACT_ATOMS: atom_id res chain seq x y z
N MET A 1 -18.40 48.51 -45.25
CA MET A 1 -17.75 47.29 -45.78
C MET A 1 -16.27 47.59 -45.87
N SER A 2 -15.30 46.92 -45.25
CA SER A 2 -15.25 45.74 -44.36
C SER A 2 -13.92 45.77 -43.58
N SER A 3 -13.99 45.43 -42.27
CA SER A 3 -12.99 44.83 -41.33
C SER A 3 -11.49 45.22 -41.39
N ARG A 4 -10.90 45.83 -40.34
CA ARG A 4 -10.39 45.28 -39.04
C ARG A 4 -9.29 44.21 -39.20
N ARG A 5 -8.04 44.52 -38.84
CA ARG A 5 -7.35 44.47 -37.51
C ARG A 5 -6.77 43.08 -37.19
N ASP A 6 -5.49 43.16 -36.83
CA ASP A 6 -4.47 42.13 -36.54
C ASP A 6 -4.67 41.43 -35.16
N PRO A 7 -3.72 40.60 -34.68
CA PRO A 7 -3.81 39.16 -34.47
C PRO A 7 -4.23 38.77 -33.02
N GLY A 8 -4.97 37.66 -32.89
CA GLY A 8 -5.50 37.18 -31.60
C GLY A 8 -4.72 35.98 -31.04
N THR A 9 -4.34 36.12 -29.76
CA THR A 9 -3.75 35.20 -28.79
C THR A 9 -4.71 34.10 -28.28
N LEU A 10 -4.16 33.22 -27.41
CA LEU A 10 -4.78 32.29 -26.42
C LEU A 10 -4.96 30.84 -26.92
N ALA A 11 -4.27 29.83 -26.38
CA ALA A 11 -4.22 29.35 -24.98
C ALA A 11 -5.62 29.05 -24.40
N ASP A 12 -5.70 27.95 -23.64
CA ASP A 12 -6.85 27.47 -22.87
C ASP A 12 -7.93 26.63 -23.58
N ARG A 13 -7.84 25.31 -23.37
CA ARG A 13 -9.03 24.45 -23.28
C ARG A 13 -9.13 23.92 -21.85
N HIS A 14 -9.78 24.73 -21.01
CA HIS A 14 -10.29 24.36 -19.70
C HIS A 14 -11.59 23.54 -19.88
N TRP A 15 -11.67 22.39 -19.21
CA TRP A 15 -12.86 21.56 -19.09
C TRP A 15 -13.91 22.26 -18.19
N MET A 16 -15.16 22.36 -18.66
CA MET A 16 -16.29 22.98 -17.95
C MET A 16 -17.03 21.96 -17.05
N ALA A 17 -17.29 22.35 -15.80
CA ALA A 17 -18.28 21.73 -14.90
C ALA A 17 -19.63 22.50 -14.98
N PRO A 18 -20.78 21.90 -14.63
CA PRO A 18 -22.08 22.52 -14.83
C PRO A 18 -22.34 23.72 -13.91
N SER A 19 -22.93 24.76 -14.49
CA SER A 19 -23.31 26.04 -13.88
C SER A 19 -24.49 25.91 -12.92
N ALA A 20 -24.33 26.40 -11.69
CA ALA A 20 -25.43 26.75 -10.79
C ALA A 20 -25.42 28.27 -10.58
N THR A 21 -26.38 28.97 -11.19
CA THR A 21 -26.64 30.40 -10.97
C THR A 21 -28.07 30.58 -10.47
N GLY A 22 -28.21 31.08 -9.24
CA GLY A 22 -29.47 31.57 -8.66
C GLY A 22 -29.20 32.16 -7.27
N PRO A 23 -29.62 33.41 -6.99
CA PRO A 23 -29.36 34.08 -5.72
C PRO A 23 -30.41 33.67 -4.67
N ASP A 24 -30.05 33.79 -3.39
CA ASP A 24 -30.91 33.60 -2.21
C ASP A 24 -31.14 32.17 -1.69
N TYR A 25 -30.13 31.62 -1.00
CA TYR A 25 -30.39 30.94 0.29
C TYR A 25 -29.15 30.91 1.20
N ILE A 26 -28.65 32.08 1.61
CA ILE A 26 -27.86 32.18 2.84
C ILE A 26 -28.86 32.27 4.00
N ARG A 27 -29.16 31.13 4.63
CA ARG A 27 -29.50 31.09 6.07
C ARG A 27 -28.44 30.26 6.76
N GLY A 28 -27.72 30.93 7.66
CA GLY A 28 -26.51 30.42 8.28
C GLY A 28 -26.72 29.14 9.10
N VAL A 29 -25.74 28.25 8.99
CA VAL A 29 -25.32 27.42 10.10
C VAL A 29 -23.90 27.86 10.44
N GLN A 30 -23.78 28.80 11.36
CA GLN A 30 -22.53 29.05 12.06
C GLN A 30 -22.22 27.79 12.89
N ILE A 31 -21.42 26.87 12.36
CA ILE A 31 -20.79 25.85 13.20
C ILE A 31 -19.66 26.56 13.94
N VAL A 32 -20.02 27.23 15.04
CA VAL A 32 -19.05 27.58 16.08
C VAL A 32 -18.66 26.27 16.75
N ALA A 33 -17.64 25.61 16.22
CA ALA A 33 -17.03 24.46 16.87
C ALA A 33 -16.38 24.95 18.18
N ASN A 34 -17.04 24.67 19.30
CA ASN A 34 -16.53 24.98 20.62
C ASN A 34 -15.20 24.24 20.82
N ARG A 35 -14.09 24.96 21.04
CA ARG A 35 -12.74 24.38 21.21
C ARG A 35 -12.70 23.25 22.25
N ARG A 36 -13.63 23.23 23.20
CA ARG A 36 -13.77 22.16 24.21
C ARG A 36 -14.35 20.85 23.64
N GLN A 37 -15.22 20.89 22.63
CA GLN A 37 -15.77 19.69 21.98
C GLN A 37 -14.79 19.03 21.00
N LEU A 38 -13.89 19.80 20.38
CA LEU A 38 -12.84 19.25 19.51
C LEU A 38 -11.82 18.41 20.31
N LEU A 39 -11.49 18.87 21.54
CA LEU A 39 -10.59 18.16 22.44
C LEU A 39 -11.24 16.91 23.07
N GLN A 40 -12.54 16.93 23.34
CA GLN A 40 -13.26 15.76 23.86
C GLN A 40 -13.40 14.63 22.83
N ARG A 41 -13.42 14.93 21.52
CA ARG A 41 -13.42 13.90 20.46
C ARG A 41 -12.01 13.40 20.11
N ALA A 42 -10.98 14.22 20.31
CA ALA A 42 -9.58 13.80 20.18
C ALA A 42 -9.10 12.95 21.38
N ALA A 43 -9.64 13.18 22.57
CA ALA A 43 -9.32 12.39 23.77
C ALA A 43 -9.90 10.95 23.75
N ALA A 44 -10.84 10.65 22.85
CA ALA A 44 -11.36 9.29 22.67
C ALA A 44 -10.40 8.35 21.89
N TRP A 45 -9.28 8.87 21.36
CA TRP A 45 -8.26 8.08 20.65
C TRP A 45 -6.84 8.33 21.15
N GLY A 46 -6.69 8.99 22.31
CA GLY A 46 -5.38 9.34 22.85
C GLY A 46 -5.39 9.38 24.37
N MET A 47 -5.23 8.21 25.00
CA MET A 47 -4.77 8.11 26.40
C MET A 47 -4.22 6.72 26.72
N PHE A 48 -2.99 6.46 26.28
CA PHE A 48 -1.94 5.82 27.09
C PHE A 48 -0.67 6.57 26.67
N GLY A 49 -0.23 7.60 27.40
CA GLY A 49 0.30 7.44 28.75
C GLY A 49 1.82 7.31 28.61
N ALA A 50 2.48 8.43 28.33
CA ALA A 50 3.93 8.55 28.46
C ALA A 50 4.28 8.46 29.95
N GLY A 51 4.47 7.23 30.42
CA GLY A 51 5.12 6.90 31.68
C GLY A 51 6.19 5.88 31.36
N SER A 52 7.46 6.25 31.57
CA SER A 52 8.58 5.33 31.46
C SER A 52 8.39 4.17 32.43
N LEU A 53 7.93 3.02 31.92
CA LEU A 53 7.98 1.73 32.60
C LEU A 53 8.74 0.79 31.68
N THR A 54 9.97 0.48 32.05
CA THR A 54 10.68 -0.70 31.55
C THR A 54 9.86 -1.93 31.94
N ILE A 55 9.04 -2.44 31.03
CA ILE A 55 8.33 -3.69 31.21
C ILE A 55 9.29 -4.81 30.79
N PRO A 56 9.69 -5.73 31.70
CA PRO A 56 10.39 -6.93 31.28
C PRO A 56 9.49 -7.71 30.31
N SER A 57 10.04 -8.11 29.17
CA SER A 57 9.40 -8.76 28.01
C SER A 57 8.42 -9.91 28.31
N LYS A 58 8.44 -10.46 29.53
CA LYS A 58 7.55 -11.55 29.96
C LYS A 58 6.13 -11.11 30.32
N ALA A 59 5.89 -9.83 30.61
CA ALA A 59 4.57 -9.38 31.07
C ALA A 59 3.57 -9.08 29.93
N PHE A 60 4.02 -8.89 28.70
CA PHE A 60 3.12 -8.64 27.56
C PHE A 60 2.31 -9.88 27.16
N ALA A 61 2.83 -11.08 27.46
CA ALA A 61 2.16 -12.35 27.15
C ALA A 61 0.91 -12.62 28.02
N ALA A 62 0.77 -11.95 29.16
CA ALA A 62 -0.29 -12.25 30.14
C ALA A 62 -1.59 -11.46 29.94
N LEU A 63 -1.61 -10.46 29.03
CA LEU A 63 -2.78 -9.58 28.84
C LEU A 63 -3.59 -9.87 27.56
N LEU A 64 -3.21 -10.88 26.78
CA LEU A 64 -3.99 -11.29 25.63
C LEU A 64 -5.15 -12.17 26.09
N PRO A 65 -6.39 -11.91 25.64
CA PRO A 65 -7.51 -12.78 25.94
C PRO A 65 -7.16 -14.20 25.49
N THR A 66 -7.33 -15.17 26.38
CA THR A 66 -7.12 -16.61 26.18
C THR A 66 -8.20 -17.22 25.27
N GLY A 67 -8.58 -16.50 24.21
CA GLY A 67 -9.32 -17.05 23.10
C GLY A 67 -8.44 -18.05 22.38
N ARG A 68 -8.77 -19.34 22.54
CA ARG A 68 -8.15 -20.44 21.81
C ARG A 68 -8.46 -20.26 20.33
N TRP A 69 -7.57 -19.58 19.61
CA TRP A 69 -7.53 -19.65 18.15
C TRP A 69 -7.20 -21.10 17.82
N SER A 70 -8.21 -21.88 17.42
CA SER A 70 -7.99 -23.17 16.79
C SER A 70 -7.41 -22.87 15.41
N ALA A 71 -6.08 -22.76 15.34
CA ALA A 71 -5.39 -22.96 14.08
C ALA A 71 -5.87 -24.31 13.55
N GLY A 72 -6.56 -24.32 12.41
CA GLY A 72 -6.76 -25.56 11.69
C GLY A 72 -5.38 -26.15 11.45
N GLU A 73 -5.19 -27.40 11.89
CA GLU A 73 -4.00 -28.20 11.61
C GLU A 73 -3.97 -28.48 10.10
N GLY A 74 -3.63 -27.47 9.31
CA GLY A 74 -3.17 -27.65 7.96
C GLY A 74 -1.68 -27.92 8.03
N ASP A 75 -1.27 -29.10 7.58
CA ASP A 75 0.12 -29.47 7.30
C ASP A 75 0.72 -28.53 6.22
N THR A 76 0.88 -27.24 6.52
CA THR A 76 1.75 -26.37 5.76
C THR A 76 3.12 -26.51 6.38
N VAL A 77 3.90 -27.45 5.86
CA VAL A 77 5.35 -27.48 6.10
C VAL A 77 5.88 -26.13 5.63
N ALA A 78 6.09 -25.20 6.56
CA ALA A 78 6.69 -23.91 6.26
C ALA A 78 8.09 -24.23 5.72
N ASN A 79 8.30 -24.02 4.42
CA ASN A 79 9.62 -24.21 3.83
C ASN A 79 10.48 -23.03 4.28
N PRO A 80 11.45 -23.22 5.19
CA PRO A 80 12.19 -22.09 5.74
C PRO A 80 13.00 -21.44 4.63
N LEU A 81 12.72 -20.16 4.37
CA LEU A 81 13.56 -19.35 3.50
C LEU A 81 14.95 -19.27 4.12
N THR A 82 15.93 -19.91 3.49
CA THR A 82 17.32 -19.85 3.94
C THR A 82 17.96 -18.62 3.31
N PRO A 83 18.39 -17.62 4.10
CA PRO A 83 19.07 -16.47 3.54
C PRO A 83 20.35 -16.90 2.81
N PRO A 84 20.69 -16.27 1.67
CA PRO A 84 21.90 -16.61 0.95
C PRO A 84 23.14 -16.34 1.82
N ALA A 85 24.17 -17.18 1.71
CA ALA A 85 25.39 -17.07 2.51
C ALA A 85 26.09 -15.70 2.36
N HIS A 86 25.99 -15.10 1.17
CA HIS A 86 26.51 -13.77 0.84
C HIS A 86 25.50 -12.97 0.00
N GLY A 87 25.64 -11.64 -0.02
CA GLY A 87 24.76 -10.75 -0.76
C GLY A 87 23.38 -10.53 -0.11
N SER A 88 22.51 -9.81 -0.82
CA SER A 88 21.20 -9.42 -0.32
C SER A 88 20.06 -9.99 -1.16
N ILE A 89 18.95 -10.31 -0.50
CA ILE A 89 17.71 -10.79 -1.12
C ILE A 89 17.00 -9.58 -1.73
N PRO A 90 16.79 -9.53 -3.06
CA PRO A 90 16.08 -8.43 -3.70
C PRO A 90 14.58 -8.47 -3.39
N VAL A 91 14.06 -7.39 -2.82
CA VAL A 91 12.64 -7.20 -2.48
C VAL A 91 12.08 -6.06 -3.33
N ALA A 92 11.18 -6.40 -4.25
CA ALA A 92 10.48 -5.42 -5.08
C ALA A 92 9.13 -5.05 -4.47
N PHE A 93 8.85 -3.75 -4.42
CA PHE A 93 7.55 -3.19 -4.07
C PHE A 93 6.91 -2.62 -5.33
N LEU A 94 5.89 -3.30 -5.86
CA LEU A 94 5.18 -2.84 -7.05
C LEU A 94 4.14 -1.80 -6.67
N ILE A 95 4.44 -0.53 -6.94
CA ILE A 95 3.61 0.62 -6.57
C ILE A 95 3.05 1.34 -7.79
N SER A 96 1.81 1.81 -7.69
CA SER A 96 1.14 2.66 -8.68
C SER A 96 0.39 3.80 -7.99
N ASP A 97 -0.24 4.67 -8.79
CA ASP A 97 -1.15 5.68 -8.25
C ASP A 97 -2.22 5.03 -7.37
N GLY A 98 -2.50 5.68 -6.24
CA GLY A 98 -3.44 5.18 -5.22
C GLY A 98 -2.88 4.09 -4.31
N ALA A 99 -1.57 3.75 -4.40
CA ALA A 99 -0.95 2.82 -3.47
C ALA A 99 -1.17 3.25 -2.01
N VAL A 100 -1.75 2.36 -1.20
CA VAL A 100 -1.99 2.60 0.23
C VAL A 100 -0.66 2.57 0.96
N MET A 101 -0.34 3.67 1.66
CA MET A 101 0.99 3.92 2.18
C MET A 101 1.46 2.82 3.13
N ILE A 102 0.65 2.52 4.15
CA ILE A 102 1.02 1.53 5.17
C ILE A 102 1.18 0.12 4.61
N ASP A 103 0.51 -0.20 3.50
CA ASP A 103 0.54 -1.53 2.91
C ASP A 103 1.90 -1.88 2.30
N PHE A 104 2.68 -0.89 1.85
CA PHE A 104 4.05 -1.11 1.41
C PHE A 104 5.08 -0.64 2.43
N THR A 105 4.84 0.45 3.18
CA THR A 105 5.82 0.92 4.17
C THR A 105 5.91 -0.01 5.38
N GLY A 106 4.83 -0.71 5.75
CA GLY A 106 4.86 -1.71 6.83
C GLY A 106 5.84 -2.86 6.52
N PRO A 107 5.64 -3.60 5.41
CA PRO A 107 6.60 -4.63 5.02
C PRO A 107 7.99 -4.06 4.70
N TRP A 108 8.09 -2.83 4.17
CA TRP A 108 9.37 -2.16 3.94
C TRP A 108 10.18 -2.04 5.23
N GLU A 109 9.59 -1.50 6.29
CA GLU A 109 10.24 -1.35 7.60
C GLU A 109 10.66 -2.72 8.15
N VAL A 110 9.80 -3.73 8.05
CA VAL A 110 10.13 -5.09 8.49
C VAL A 110 11.37 -5.62 7.78
N PHE A 111 11.44 -5.50 6.45
CA PHE A 111 12.60 -6.01 5.70
C PHE A 111 13.86 -5.17 5.91
N GLN A 112 13.74 -3.86 6.11
CA GLN A 112 14.89 -2.98 6.30
C GLN A 112 15.58 -3.23 7.64
N ASP A 113 14.80 -3.54 8.68
CA ASP A 113 15.27 -3.66 10.06
C ASP A 113 15.76 -5.07 10.40
N VAL A 114 15.64 -6.04 9.47
CA VAL A 114 16.21 -7.37 9.68
C VAL A 114 17.73 -7.28 9.78
N SER A 115 18.26 -7.71 10.91
CA SER A 115 19.70 -7.85 11.14
C SER A 115 20.05 -9.29 11.51
N ILE A 116 21.10 -9.82 10.89
CA ILE A 116 21.66 -11.14 11.18
C ILE A 116 22.97 -10.91 11.93
N SER A 117 23.05 -11.34 13.19
CA SER A 117 24.17 -11.05 14.10
C SER A 117 25.55 -11.44 13.56
N THR A 118 25.62 -12.42 12.65
CA THR A 118 26.85 -12.91 12.03
C THR A 118 27.24 -12.17 10.75
N ARG A 119 26.49 -11.15 10.33
CA ARG A 119 26.71 -10.41 9.07
C ARG A 119 26.71 -8.90 9.31
N SER A 120 27.60 -8.20 8.61
CA SER A 120 27.65 -6.73 8.58
C SER A 120 26.76 -6.11 7.50
N GLU A 121 26.34 -6.89 6.51
CA GLU A 121 25.51 -6.45 5.39
C GLU A 121 24.02 -6.64 5.69
N ALA A 122 23.19 -5.71 5.19
CA ALA A 122 21.74 -5.87 5.24
C ALA A 122 21.31 -7.11 4.41
N PRO A 123 20.49 -8.01 4.98
CA PRO A 123 20.09 -9.25 4.32
C PRO A 123 19.13 -9.01 3.15
N PHE A 124 18.42 -7.88 3.13
CA PHE A 124 17.47 -7.51 2.08
C PHE A 124 17.91 -6.23 1.35
N ARG A 125 17.68 -6.19 0.03
CA ARG A 125 17.83 -4.99 -0.79
C ARG A 125 16.46 -4.60 -1.31
N LEU A 126 15.93 -3.51 -0.77
CA LEU A 126 14.59 -3.02 -1.07
C LEU A 126 14.63 -2.07 -2.26
N TYR A 127 13.63 -2.14 -3.13
CA TYR A 127 13.44 -1.19 -4.21
C TYR A 127 11.98 -1.12 -4.66
N THR A 128 11.60 0.04 -5.16
CA THR A 128 10.28 0.30 -5.71
C THR A 128 10.27 0.09 -7.22
N VAL A 129 9.15 -0.46 -7.72
CA VAL A 129 8.90 -0.70 -9.14
C VAL A 129 7.56 -0.09 -9.51
N ALA A 130 7.49 0.61 -10.63
CA ALA A 130 6.23 1.10 -11.21
C ALA A 130 6.20 0.86 -12.73
N GLU A 131 5.12 1.23 -13.42
CA GLU A 131 5.08 1.10 -14.87
C GLU A 131 5.97 2.10 -15.61
N ALA A 132 6.19 3.28 -15.02
CA ALA A 132 6.95 4.36 -15.61
C ALA A 132 7.80 5.06 -14.55
N GLN A 133 8.94 5.63 -14.98
CA GLN A 133 9.86 6.38 -14.13
C GLN A 133 9.32 7.81 -13.88
N LYS A 134 8.12 7.90 -13.32
CA LYS A 134 7.45 9.16 -12.97
C LYS A 134 6.90 9.06 -11.55
N PRO A 135 6.78 10.19 -10.82
CA PRO A 135 6.22 10.14 -9.48
C PRO A 135 4.80 9.58 -9.48
N ILE A 136 4.55 8.59 -8.63
CA ILE A 136 3.21 8.11 -8.30
C ILE A 136 2.67 8.90 -7.10
N ARG A 137 1.35 9.05 -7.03
CA ARG A 137 0.66 9.64 -5.87
C ARG A 137 0.07 8.52 -5.01
N ALA A 138 0.68 8.27 -3.86
CA ALA A 138 0.19 7.32 -2.86
C ALA A 138 -1.05 7.88 -2.12
N SER A 139 -1.75 7.02 -1.37
CA SER A 139 -2.84 7.40 -0.48
C SER A 139 -2.39 8.51 0.47
N GLY A 140 -3.25 9.48 0.75
CA GLY A 140 -2.88 10.65 1.57
C GLY A 140 -2.04 11.70 0.82
N GLY A 141 -1.68 11.45 -0.44
CA GLY A 141 -1.15 12.46 -1.35
C GLY A 141 0.37 12.59 -1.42
N MET A 142 1.11 11.71 -0.74
CA MET A 142 2.57 11.64 -0.88
C MET A 142 2.96 11.27 -2.31
N LYS A 143 4.00 11.92 -2.82
CA LYS A 143 4.58 11.60 -4.13
C LYS A 143 5.84 10.77 -3.94
N ILE A 144 5.94 9.66 -4.67
CA ILE A 144 7.08 8.75 -4.61
C ILE A 144 7.61 8.58 -6.02
N LEU A 145 8.90 8.84 -6.22
CA LEU A 145 9.59 8.51 -7.47
C LEU A 145 10.07 7.06 -7.39
N PRO A 146 9.57 6.14 -8.22
CA PRO A 146 10.00 4.75 -8.21
C PRO A 146 11.48 4.62 -8.61
N ASP A 147 12.18 3.63 -8.04
CA ASP A 147 13.57 3.33 -8.36
C ASP A 147 13.68 2.75 -9.79
N TYR A 148 12.75 1.84 -10.13
CA TYR A 148 12.73 1.15 -11.40
C TYR A 148 11.34 1.17 -12.05
N THR A 149 11.34 0.90 -13.35
CA THR A 149 10.15 0.53 -14.11
C THR A 149 10.02 -1.00 -14.23
N ILE A 150 8.84 -1.49 -14.58
CA ILE A 150 8.64 -2.91 -14.93
C ILE A 150 9.52 -3.40 -16.08
N LEU A 151 10.13 -2.50 -16.86
CA LEU A 151 11.00 -2.85 -18.00
C LEU A 151 12.47 -3.01 -17.60
N ASN A 152 12.92 -2.38 -16.52
CA ASN A 152 14.33 -2.35 -16.11
C ASN A 152 14.57 -2.79 -14.65
N ALA A 153 13.51 -3.17 -13.93
CA ALA A 153 13.62 -3.68 -12.57
C ALA A 153 14.45 -4.98 -12.54
N PRO A 154 15.41 -5.12 -11.60
CA PRO A 154 16.04 -6.40 -11.32
C PRO A 154 15.00 -7.46 -10.94
N ALA A 155 15.28 -8.72 -11.25
CA ALA A 155 14.40 -9.83 -10.86
C ALA A 155 14.31 -9.93 -9.32
N PRO A 156 13.10 -9.84 -8.73
CA PRO A 156 12.94 -9.95 -7.29
C PRO A 156 12.99 -11.40 -6.82
N LYS A 157 13.41 -11.57 -5.55
CA LYS A 157 13.22 -12.79 -4.79
C LYS A 157 11.99 -12.72 -3.89
N VAL A 158 11.64 -11.51 -3.46
CA VAL A 158 10.36 -11.22 -2.81
C VAL A 158 9.65 -10.13 -3.58
N LEU A 159 8.39 -10.35 -3.94
CA LEU A 159 7.52 -9.35 -4.55
C LEU A 159 6.39 -8.99 -3.59
N VAL A 160 6.30 -7.71 -3.23
CA VAL A 160 5.26 -7.15 -2.36
C VAL A 160 4.30 -6.29 -3.20
N ILE A 161 3.00 -6.60 -3.10
CA ILE A 161 1.92 -5.90 -3.81
C ILE A 161 0.98 -5.24 -2.78
N PRO A 162 1.04 -3.92 -2.58
CA PRO A 162 0.13 -3.21 -1.68
C PRO A 162 -1.28 -3.08 -2.29
N ALA A 163 -2.27 -2.65 -1.50
CA ALA A 163 -3.50 -2.13 -2.08
C ALA A 163 -3.19 -0.89 -2.93
N GLN A 164 -3.76 -0.84 -4.13
CA GLN A 164 -3.53 0.23 -5.09
C GLN A 164 -4.63 0.24 -6.15
N SER A 165 -4.55 1.17 -7.10
CA SER A 165 -5.43 1.17 -8.27
C SER A 165 -5.30 -0.14 -9.05
N LYS A 166 -6.33 -0.45 -9.86
CA LYS A 166 -6.33 -1.64 -10.72
C LYS A 166 -5.06 -1.68 -11.58
N ALA A 167 -4.33 -2.80 -11.51
CA ALA A 167 -3.13 -3.02 -12.32
C ALA A 167 -3.48 -3.11 -13.81
N SER A 168 -2.64 -2.51 -14.67
CA SER A 168 -2.72 -2.72 -16.12
C SER A 168 -2.29 -4.13 -16.50
N GLU A 169 -2.54 -4.53 -17.75
CA GLU A 169 -2.05 -5.80 -18.27
C GLU A 169 -0.52 -5.90 -18.29
N ASN A 170 0.20 -4.77 -18.43
CA ASN A 170 1.66 -4.75 -18.37
C ASN A 170 2.15 -5.06 -16.96
N ALA A 171 1.58 -4.42 -15.94
CA ALA A 171 1.91 -4.71 -14.54
C ALA A 171 1.57 -6.16 -14.17
N LYS A 172 0.39 -6.67 -14.57
CA LYS A 172 0.04 -8.09 -14.37
C LYS A 172 0.99 -9.04 -15.08
N GLY A 173 1.40 -8.71 -16.31
CA GLY A 173 2.40 -9.46 -17.07
C GLY A 173 3.74 -9.53 -16.35
N TRP A 174 4.19 -8.39 -15.80
CA TRP A 174 5.40 -8.33 -15.00
C TRP A 174 5.28 -9.13 -13.70
N ILE A 175 4.16 -9.06 -12.97
CA ILE A 175 3.91 -9.89 -11.78
C ILE A 175 4.03 -11.39 -12.13
N ARG A 176 3.36 -11.84 -13.19
CA ARG A 176 3.42 -13.24 -13.65
C ARG A 176 4.84 -13.65 -14.03
N SER A 177 5.60 -12.77 -14.67
CA SER A 177 6.99 -13.04 -15.05
C SER A 177 7.89 -13.16 -13.82
N SER A 178 7.81 -12.20 -12.89
CA SER A 178 8.58 -12.18 -11.64
C SER A 178 8.26 -13.39 -10.76
N ALA A 179 6.99 -13.80 -10.71
CA ALA A 179 6.54 -14.97 -9.94
C ALA A 179 7.18 -16.30 -10.38
N LYS A 180 7.72 -16.40 -11.60
CA LYS A 180 8.41 -17.62 -12.06
C LYS A 180 9.74 -17.88 -11.35
N THR A 181 10.38 -16.84 -10.81
CA THR A 181 11.71 -16.91 -10.20
C THR A 181 11.79 -16.34 -8.79
N ALA A 182 10.74 -15.64 -8.36
CA ALA A 182 10.60 -15.15 -6.99
C ALA A 182 10.35 -16.34 -6.05
N ASP A 183 10.96 -16.27 -4.87
CA ASP A 183 10.76 -17.27 -3.82
C ASP A 183 9.45 -16.96 -3.06
N VAL A 184 9.06 -15.68 -2.98
CA VAL A 184 7.80 -15.22 -2.39
C VAL A 184 7.15 -14.16 -3.26
N VAL A 185 5.85 -14.33 -3.52
CA VAL A 185 4.96 -13.27 -4.03
C VAL A 185 3.85 -13.08 -3.02
N MET A 186 3.72 -11.87 -2.49
CA MET A 186 2.75 -11.55 -1.44
C MET A 186 1.99 -10.27 -1.75
N SER A 187 0.83 -10.15 -1.14
CA SER A 187 0.02 -8.93 -1.17
C SER A 187 -0.38 -8.49 0.23
N VAL A 188 -0.68 -7.20 0.38
CA VAL A 188 -1.19 -6.63 1.62
C VAL A 188 -2.55 -5.98 1.35
N CYS A 189 -3.50 -6.17 2.28
CA CYS A 189 -4.84 -5.59 2.19
C CYS A 189 -5.52 -5.94 0.85
N ASN A 190 -6.10 -4.95 0.16
CA ASN A 190 -6.71 -5.10 -1.16
C ASN A 190 -5.71 -5.24 -2.32
N GLY A 191 -4.40 -5.31 -2.04
CA GLY A 191 -3.40 -5.74 -3.03
C GLY A 191 -3.64 -7.18 -3.49
N SER A 192 -4.38 -7.96 -2.70
CA SER A 192 -4.88 -9.29 -3.05
C SER A 192 -5.68 -9.29 -4.36
N PHE A 193 -6.46 -8.25 -4.66
CA PHE A 193 -7.22 -8.14 -5.92
C PHE A 193 -6.30 -7.98 -7.13
N VAL A 194 -5.20 -7.23 -6.97
CA VAL A 194 -4.18 -7.10 -8.02
C VAL A 194 -3.54 -8.47 -8.26
N LEU A 195 -3.12 -9.16 -7.21
CA LEU A 195 -2.49 -10.47 -7.31
C LEU A 195 -3.46 -11.54 -7.85
N ALA A 196 -4.72 -11.58 -7.38
CA ALA A 196 -5.75 -12.48 -7.85
C ALA A 196 -6.05 -12.28 -9.35
N SER A 197 -6.07 -11.02 -9.81
CA SER A 197 -6.28 -10.69 -11.23
C SER A 197 -5.18 -11.20 -12.18
N THR A 198 -4.08 -11.73 -11.64
CA THR A 198 -3.03 -12.41 -12.43
C THR A 198 -3.26 -13.90 -12.61
N GLY A 199 -4.24 -14.48 -11.89
CA GLY A 199 -4.49 -15.93 -11.81
C GLY A 199 -3.58 -16.67 -10.84
N LEU A 200 -2.63 -16.00 -10.18
CA LEU A 200 -1.66 -16.65 -9.28
C LEU A 200 -2.29 -17.15 -7.96
N LEU A 201 -3.47 -16.65 -7.60
CA LEU A 201 -4.21 -17.10 -6.41
C LEU A 201 -5.27 -18.17 -6.70
N SER A 202 -5.46 -18.55 -7.97
CA SER A 202 -6.47 -19.55 -8.33
C SER A 202 -6.23 -20.88 -7.61
N GLY A 203 -7.26 -21.37 -6.89
CA GLY A 203 -7.19 -22.59 -6.11
C GLY A 203 -6.31 -22.51 -4.86
N LYS A 204 -5.94 -21.30 -4.40
CA LYS A 204 -5.12 -21.08 -3.20
C LYS A 204 -5.92 -20.34 -2.13
N ALA A 205 -5.64 -20.65 -0.87
CA ALA A 205 -6.11 -19.83 0.24
C ALA A 205 -5.45 -18.45 0.18
N ALA A 206 -6.24 -17.39 0.34
CA ALA A 206 -5.78 -16.00 0.38
C ALA A 206 -6.62 -15.20 1.39
N THR A 207 -6.09 -14.07 1.84
CA THR A 207 -6.81 -13.09 2.66
C THR A 207 -6.76 -11.71 2.00
N SER A 208 -7.53 -10.76 2.53
CA SER A 208 -7.72 -9.42 1.99
C SER A 208 -8.03 -8.41 3.11
N HIS A 209 -8.47 -7.21 2.75
CA HIS A 209 -9.17 -6.35 3.72
C HIS A 209 -10.44 -7.05 4.21
N HIS A 210 -10.76 -6.93 5.51
CA HIS A 210 -11.88 -7.65 6.13
C HIS A 210 -13.23 -7.40 5.46
N SER A 211 -13.43 -6.22 4.88
CA SER A 211 -14.67 -5.86 4.18
C SER A 211 -14.73 -6.39 2.74
N SER A 212 -13.68 -7.03 2.25
CA SER A 212 -13.50 -7.38 0.84
C SER A 212 -13.30 -8.87 0.61
N TYR A 213 -13.53 -9.72 1.62
CA TYR A 213 -13.43 -11.17 1.47
C TYR A 213 -14.44 -11.72 0.45
N ALA A 214 -15.72 -11.37 0.58
CA ALA A 214 -16.77 -11.84 -0.32
C ALA A 214 -16.55 -11.39 -1.77
N ASP A 215 -16.11 -10.14 -1.97
CA ASP A 215 -15.79 -9.62 -3.30
C ASP A 215 -14.61 -10.36 -3.93
N LEU A 216 -13.56 -10.65 -3.14
CA LEU A 216 -12.40 -11.37 -3.64
C LEU A 216 -12.77 -12.79 -4.08
N GLU A 217 -13.55 -13.51 -3.26
CA GLU A 217 -14.02 -14.87 -3.54
C GLU A 217 -14.97 -14.94 -4.74
N THR A 218 -15.83 -13.93 -4.91
CA THR A 218 -16.79 -13.93 -6.02
C THR A 218 -16.12 -13.62 -7.36
N MET A 219 -15.04 -12.83 -7.36
CA MET A 219 -14.41 -12.34 -8.58
C MET A 219 -13.30 -13.25 -9.15
N PHE A 220 -12.69 -14.13 -8.35
CA PHE A 220 -11.48 -14.88 -8.72
C PHE A 220 -11.48 -16.31 -8.19
#